data_AF-A0A075GSP0-F1
#
_entry.id   AF-A0A075GSP0-F1
#
_cell.length_a   1.000
_cell.length_b   1.000
_cell.length_c   1.000
_cell.angle_alpha   90.00
_cell.angle_beta   90.00
_cell.angle_gamma   90.00
#
_symmetry.space_group_name_H-M   'P 1'
#
loop_
_entity.id
_entity.type
_entity.pdbx_description
1 polymer ?
#
loop_
_entity_poly.entity_id
_entity_poly.type
_entity_poly.pdbx_seq_one_letter_code
_entity_poly.pdbx_strand_id
1 'polypeptide(L)'
;MKITTLTSLFVLLSVVSMVVIAPSAFADHTSATVTNAPGSSTPGCEDTNACFIPNPVTIAMGGTVTWENTDTAAHTVTSGSAADGPDGVFDSSLMMANGPSFSHTFDTAGSYDYFCMVHPWMAGSVVVEDEAAAEAEAAADAAAEAEAAADAAAEAEAAAAADATAAADAAAAEAAAEAAAEAEAAAAIAALEAQQAAEAEAAAVVVMAAPRDPAIDLVNTLNYSVSGGSVSSIITNSDDATLVVALDASDDGELSITLNSNYITAFDDGSYFVLANNEEIWFSQDGNQLTIPFEAGTEKIEIVGSSVVPEFGTIAMVVLAVAIISIIVITAKTKTQLIPKL
;
A
#
# COMPACT_ATOMS: atom_id res chain seq x y z
N MET A 1 3.77 -14.69 18.56
CA MET A 1 5.12 -14.94 18.02
C MET A 1 5.03 -14.53 16.56
N LYS A 2 5.49 -13.31 16.24
CA LYS A 2 5.34 -12.72 14.90
C LYS A 2 6.41 -13.34 14.00
N ILE A 3 5.98 -14.18 13.07
CA ILE A 3 6.80 -14.79 12.03
C ILE A 3 6.69 -13.87 10.82
N THR A 4 7.55 -12.86 10.71
CA THR A 4 7.63 -12.04 9.48
C THR A 4 8.90 -11.18 9.51
N THR A 5 10.05 -11.77 9.16
CA THR A 5 11.25 -11.03 8.68
C THR A 5 12.32 -12.01 8.18
N LEU A 6 11.93 -12.99 7.34
CA LEU A 6 12.86 -14.00 6.83
C LEU A 6 12.62 -14.28 5.34
N THR A 7 12.54 -13.22 4.54
CA THR A 7 12.55 -13.32 3.06
C THR A 7 13.33 -12.21 2.37
N SER A 8 14.08 -11.38 3.09
CA SER A 8 14.83 -10.25 2.49
C SER A 8 16.34 -10.48 2.40
N LEU A 9 16.83 -11.72 2.56
CA LEU A 9 18.27 -12.02 2.54
C LEU A 9 18.73 -12.88 1.35
N PHE A 10 17.83 -13.25 0.43
CA PHE A 10 18.17 -14.11 -0.72
C PHE A 10 18.11 -13.41 -2.09
N VAL A 11 17.83 -12.10 -2.15
CA VAL A 11 17.78 -11.35 -3.42
C VAL A 11 19.07 -10.54 -3.67
N LEU A 12 19.97 -10.42 -2.70
CA LEU A 12 21.16 -9.56 -2.78
C LEU A 12 22.48 -10.27 -3.13
N LEU A 13 22.46 -11.51 -3.61
CA LEU A 13 23.68 -12.28 -3.91
C LEU A 13 23.67 -12.96 -5.28
N SER A 14 23.26 -12.25 -6.35
CA SER A 14 23.44 -12.78 -7.72
C SER A 14 23.96 -11.77 -8.75
N VAL A 15 24.61 -10.69 -8.32
CA VAL A 15 25.13 -9.68 -9.26
C VAL A 15 26.61 -9.97 -9.55
N VAL A 16 26.81 -10.59 -10.73
CA VAL A 16 27.92 -10.35 -11.67
C VAL A 16 29.30 -10.91 -11.27
N SER A 17 29.50 -12.19 -11.57
CA SER A 17 30.83 -12.71 -11.94
C SER A 17 30.98 -12.57 -13.46
N MET A 18 31.29 -11.37 -13.94
CA MET A 18 31.70 -11.18 -15.34
C MET A 18 33.18 -11.54 -15.45
N VAL A 19 33.44 -12.79 -15.82
CA VAL A 19 34.75 -13.21 -16.28
C VAL A 19 35.00 -12.49 -17.60
N VAL A 20 35.89 -11.49 -17.58
CA VAL A 20 36.42 -10.88 -18.80
C VAL A 20 37.31 -11.93 -19.46
N ILE A 21 36.76 -12.64 -20.44
CA ILE A 21 37.53 -13.53 -21.31
C ILE A 21 38.20 -12.61 -22.33
N ALA A 22 39.46 -12.27 -22.12
CA ALA A 22 40.27 -11.67 -23.18
C ALA A 22 40.45 -12.72 -24.29
N PRO A 23 39.99 -12.49 -25.53
CA PRO A 23 40.35 -13.36 -26.62
C PRO A 23 41.86 -13.20 -26.87
N SER A 24 42.59 -14.29 -26.72
CA SER A 24 43.98 -14.36 -27.20
C SER A 24 43.93 -14.56 -28.71
N ALA A 25 43.82 -13.47 -29.47
CA ALA A 25 43.98 -13.50 -30.92
C ALA A 25 45.48 -13.47 -31.25
N PHE A 26 46.05 -14.64 -31.52
CA PHE A 26 47.28 -14.71 -32.29
C PHE A 26 46.91 -14.29 -33.72
N ALA A 27 47.39 -13.12 -34.16
CA ALA A 27 47.19 -12.65 -35.53
C ALA A 27 47.81 -13.65 -36.51
N ASP A 28 46.95 -14.46 -37.13
CA ASP A 28 47.29 -15.21 -38.33
C ASP A 28 47.26 -14.17 -39.46
N HIS A 29 48.42 -13.59 -39.78
CA HIS A 29 48.48 -12.51 -40.78
C HIS A 29 47.85 -12.99 -42.10
N THR A 30 46.71 -12.41 -42.46
CA THR A 30 45.93 -12.85 -43.61
C THR A 30 46.73 -12.64 -44.89
N SER A 31 47.14 -13.74 -45.52
CA SER A 31 47.66 -13.72 -46.89
C SER A 31 46.51 -13.89 -47.88
N ALA A 32 46.50 -13.10 -48.95
CA ALA A 32 45.50 -13.23 -50.01
C ALA A 32 46.16 -13.37 -51.38
N THR A 33 45.53 -14.12 -52.28
CA THR A 33 45.97 -14.26 -53.67
C THR A 33 44.99 -13.55 -54.59
N VAL A 34 45.52 -12.72 -55.49
CA VAL A 34 44.79 -12.05 -56.56
C VAL A 34 45.24 -12.63 -57.90
N THR A 35 44.29 -12.98 -58.76
CA THR A 35 44.59 -13.51 -60.10
C THR A 35 44.06 -12.58 -61.19
N ASN A 36 44.76 -12.52 -62.32
CA ASN A 36 44.26 -11.79 -63.48
C ASN A 36 43.14 -12.58 -64.16
N ALA A 37 42.03 -11.91 -64.46
CA ALA A 37 40.94 -12.54 -65.18
C ALA A 37 41.37 -12.98 -66.58
N PRO A 38 40.93 -14.15 -67.07
CA PRO A 38 41.20 -14.58 -68.44
C PRO A 38 40.67 -13.56 -69.46
N GLY A 39 41.51 -13.14 -70.41
CA GLY A 39 41.16 -12.15 -71.43
C GLY A 39 41.15 -10.70 -70.94
N SER A 40 41.62 -10.42 -69.73
CA SER A 40 41.73 -9.05 -69.17
C SER A 40 42.66 -8.13 -69.97
N SER A 41 43.49 -8.70 -70.83
CA SER A 41 44.31 -7.99 -71.82
C SER A 41 43.51 -7.32 -72.96
N THR A 42 42.19 -7.49 -72.98
CA THR A 42 41.28 -6.75 -73.86
C THR A 42 40.22 -6.02 -73.02
N PRO A 43 39.78 -4.82 -73.41
CA PRO A 43 38.71 -4.10 -72.70
C PRO A 43 37.43 -4.93 -72.56
N GLY A 44 36.77 -4.80 -71.41
CA GLY A 44 35.49 -5.41 -71.03
C GLY A 44 35.42 -5.93 -69.59
N CYS A 45 36.55 -6.15 -68.91
CA CYS A 45 36.57 -6.58 -67.50
C CYS A 45 36.35 -5.42 -66.52
N GLU A 46 36.58 -4.19 -66.96
CA GLU A 46 36.39 -2.95 -66.21
C GLU A 46 34.92 -2.67 -65.92
N ASP A 47 34.00 -3.12 -66.79
CA ASP A 47 32.56 -2.96 -66.61
C ASP A 47 32.04 -3.68 -65.34
N THR A 48 32.76 -4.72 -64.89
CA THR A 48 32.42 -5.50 -63.70
C THR A 48 33.46 -5.35 -62.59
N ASN A 49 34.48 -4.50 -62.77
CA ASN A 49 35.64 -4.37 -61.87
C ASN A 49 36.35 -5.70 -61.57
N ALA A 50 36.25 -6.68 -62.48
CA ALA A 50 36.73 -8.03 -62.26
C ALA A 50 37.99 -8.35 -63.10
N CYS A 51 38.80 -7.34 -63.43
CA CYS A 51 40.07 -7.54 -64.13
C CYS A 51 41.12 -8.24 -63.24
N PHE A 52 41.10 -7.91 -61.95
CA PHE A 52 41.84 -8.58 -60.88
C PHE A 52 40.83 -9.28 -59.97
N ILE A 53 41.11 -10.52 -59.52
CA ILE A 53 40.16 -11.34 -58.78
C ILE A 53 40.82 -11.89 -57.50
N PRO A 54 40.30 -11.58 -56.29
CA PRO A 54 39.20 -10.66 -56.02
C PRO A 54 39.61 -9.18 -56.19
N ASN A 55 38.62 -8.31 -56.35
CA ASN A 55 38.80 -6.85 -56.33
C ASN A 55 37.57 -6.17 -55.70
N PRO A 56 37.73 -5.42 -54.59
CA PRO A 56 38.97 -5.26 -53.83
C PRO A 56 39.41 -6.56 -53.13
N VAL A 57 40.68 -6.64 -52.75
CA VAL A 57 41.18 -7.66 -51.83
C VAL A 57 41.39 -7.04 -50.45
N THR A 58 40.89 -7.68 -49.40
CA THR A 58 41.02 -7.20 -48.02
C THR A 58 41.99 -8.08 -47.24
N ILE A 59 42.91 -7.45 -46.51
CA ILE A 59 43.86 -8.10 -45.60
C ILE A 59 44.02 -7.28 -44.32
N ALA A 60 44.47 -7.91 -43.24
CA ALA A 60 44.91 -7.22 -42.04
C ALA A 60 46.30 -6.56 -42.24
N MET A 61 46.60 -5.55 -41.42
CA MET A 61 47.94 -4.94 -41.36
C MET A 61 49.04 -5.99 -41.12
N GLY A 62 50.15 -5.87 -41.85
CA GLY A 62 51.22 -6.87 -41.94
C GLY A 62 50.89 -8.06 -42.85
N GLY A 63 49.68 -8.08 -43.43
CA GLY A 63 49.26 -9.08 -44.42
C GLY A 63 50.02 -8.95 -45.74
N THR A 64 50.04 -10.03 -46.51
CA THR A 64 50.72 -10.09 -47.81
C THR A 64 49.74 -10.44 -48.91
N VAL A 65 49.68 -9.62 -49.96
CA VAL A 65 48.95 -9.94 -51.18
C VAL A 65 49.92 -10.53 -52.19
N THR A 66 49.51 -11.62 -52.83
CA THR A 66 50.24 -12.27 -53.92
C THR A 66 49.43 -12.21 -55.20
N TRP A 67 49.99 -11.62 -56.25
CA TRP A 67 49.38 -11.57 -57.56
C TRP A 67 49.93 -12.67 -58.46
N GLU A 68 49.03 -13.29 -59.20
CA GLU A 68 49.33 -14.33 -60.20
C GLU A 68 48.74 -13.95 -61.55
N ASN A 69 49.57 -14.01 -62.59
CA ASN A 69 49.11 -13.80 -63.94
C ASN A 69 48.63 -15.12 -64.57
N THR A 70 47.35 -15.42 -64.38
CA THR A 70 46.67 -16.58 -65.00
C THR A 70 46.08 -16.28 -66.38
N ASP A 71 46.27 -15.07 -66.92
CA ASP A 71 45.87 -14.73 -68.28
C ASP A 71 46.91 -15.23 -69.31
N THR A 72 46.60 -15.06 -70.60
CA THR A 72 47.45 -15.45 -71.73
C THR A 72 48.40 -14.35 -72.21
N ALA A 73 48.20 -13.10 -71.77
CA ALA A 73 49.12 -11.99 -72.07
C ALA A 73 49.88 -11.53 -70.82
N ALA A 74 50.91 -10.69 -71.04
CA ALA A 74 51.72 -10.14 -69.97
C ALA A 74 51.02 -8.94 -69.31
N HIS A 75 51.15 -8.81 -68.00
CA HIS A 75 50.51 -7.78 -67.19
C HIS A 75 51.48 -7.16 -66.21
N THR A 76 51.09 -6.06 -65.57
CA THR A 76 51.77 -5.53 -64.39
C THR A 76 50.76 -5.34 -63.26
N VAL A 77 51.28 -5.26 -62.05
CA VAL A 77 50.60 -4.84 -60.83
C VAL A 77 51.41 -3.68 -60.29
N THR A 78 50.93 -2.47 -60.54
CA THR A 78 51.66 -1.24 -60.26
C THR A 78 50.76 -0.32 -59.44
N SER A 79 51.24 0.08 -58.27
CA SER A 79 50.51 0.96 -57.36
C SER A 79 50.28 2.35 -58.00
N GLY A 80 49.11 2.94 -57.73
CA GLY A 80 48.65 4.17 -58.34
C GLY A 80 47.44 3.97 -59.24
N SER A 81 47.22 4.88 -60.17
CA SER A 81 46.05 4.86 -61.07
C SER A 81 46.46 5.04 -62.52
N ALA A 82 45.64 4.56 -63.45
CA ALA A 82 45.85 4.81 -64.88
C ALA A 82 45.79 6.31 -65.25
N ALA A 83 45.11 7.12 -64.43
CA ALA A 83 44.97 8.56 -64.65
C ALA A 83 46.19 9.36 -64.17
N ASP A 84 46.71 9.02 -62.99
CA ASP A 84 47.78 9.76 -62.32
C ASP A 84 49.16 9.12 -62.52
N GLY A 85 49.18 7.86 -62.97
CA GLY A 85 50.39 7.05 -63.13
C GLY A 85 50.81 6.34 -61.84
N PRO A 86 52.00 5.71 -61.85
CA PRO A 86 52.52 5.00 -60.70
C PRO A 86 52.89 5.95 -59.55
N ASP A 87 52.48 5.60 -58.33
CA ASP A 87 52.77 6.38 -57.12
C ASP A 87 54.06 5.94 -56.38
N GLY A 88 54.64 4.80 -56.77
CA GLY A 88 55.92 4.29 -56.30
C GLY A 88 55.87 3.40 -55.05
N VAL A 89 54.68 3.00 -54.57
CA VAL A 89 54.54 2.09 -53.42
C VAL A 89 54.97 0.65 -53.76
N PHE A 90 54.50 0.09 -54.87
CA PHE A 90 54.93 -1.21 -55.40
C PHE A 90 54.80 -1.31 -56.93
N ASP A 91 55.68 -2.11 -57.53
CA ASP A 91 55.63 -2.42 -58.96
C ASP A 91 56.15 -3.84 -59.20
N SER A 92 55.28 -4.71 -59.73
CA SER A 92 55.65 -6.09 -60.08
C SER A 92 56.63 -6.18 -61.24
N SER A 93 56.87 -5.08 -61.97
CA SER A 93 57.37 -5.11 -63.34
C SER A 93 56.48 -5.99 -64.24
N LEU A 94 56.99 -6.36 -65.42
CA LEU A 94 56.24 -7.19 -66.35
C LEU A 94 56.12 -8.65 -65.86
N MET A 95 54.90 -9.06 -65.55
CA MET A 95 54.52 -10.43 -65.21
C MET A 95 54.09 -11.19 -66.46
N MET A 96 54.86 -12.20 -66.86
CA MET A 96 54.53 -13.05 -68.00
C MET A 96 53.34 -13.97 -67.68
N ALA A 97 52.58 -14.34 -68.71
CA ALA A 97 51.49 -15.31 -68.62
C ALA A 97 51.98 -16.63 -68.00
N ASN A 98 51.34 -17.06 -66.91
CA ASN A 98 51.73 -18.23 -66.11
C ASN A 98 53.19 -18.20 -65.63
N GLY A 99 53.76 -17.00 -65.48
CA GLY A 99 55.10 -16.76 -64.95
C GLY A 99 55.14 -16.75 -63.42
N PRO A 100 56.28 -16.30 -62.83
CA PRO A 100 56.40 -16.10 -61.39
C PRO A 100 55.33 -15.12 -60.86
N SER A 101 54.84 -15.39 -59.64
CA SER A 101 53.97 -14.47 -58.91
C SER A 101 54.75 -13.27 -58.36
N PHE A 102 54.02 -12.21 -58.04
CA PHE A 102 54.54 -11.05 -57.33
C PHE A 102 53.86 -10.94 -55.97
N SER A 103 54.59 -10.59 -54.91
CA SER A 103 54.01 -10.43 -53.58
C SER A 103 54.43 -9.10 -52.97
N HIS A 104 53.51 -8.47 -52.23
CA HIS A 104 53.78 -7.25 -51.47
C HIS A 104 53.12 -7.34 -50.08
N THR A 105 53.86 -6.96 -49.06
CA THR A 105 53.41 -6.92 -47.66
C THR A 105 53.00 -5.50 -47.32
N PHE A 106 51.83 -5.34 -46.71
CA PHE A 106 51.26 -4.03 -46.38
C PHE A 106 51.29 -3.79 -44.87
N ASP A 107 52.22 -2.94 -44.43
CA ASP A 107 52.45 -2.65 -43.01
C ASP A 107 51.66 -1.45 -42.48
N THR A 108 50.79 -0.84 -43.30
CA THR A 108 50.01 0.33 -42.91
C THR A 108 48.57 0.15 -43.36
N ALA A 109 47.63 0.42 -42.45
CA ALA A 109 46.21 0.38 -42.77
C ALA A 109 45.83 1.48 -43.76
N GLY A 110 44.95 1.17 -44.69
CA GLY A 110 44.56 2.08 -45.76
C GLY A 110 44.05 1.36 -47.01
N SER A 111 43.71 2.15 -48.01
CA SER A 111 43.32 1.66 -49.34
C SER A 111 44.44 1.96 -50.32
N TYR A 112 44.88 0.94 -51.06
CA TYR A 112 45.96 1.01 -52.02
C TYR A 112 45.44 0.63 -53.40
N ASP A 113 45.23 1.64 -54.24
CA ASP A 113 44.84 1.41 -55.62
C ASP A 113 46.04 0.99 -56.47
N TYR A 114 45.79 0.14 -57.46
CA TYR A 114 46.79 -0.30 -58.41
C TYR A 114 46.17 -0.57 -59.77
N PHE A 115 47.02 -0.60 -60.80
CA PHE A 115 46.60 -0.82 -62.17
C PHE A 115 47.65 -1.56 -62.98
N CYS A 116 47.26 -2.03 -64.17
CA CYS A 116 48.18 -2.57 -65.16
C CYS A 116 48.68 -1.45 -66.09
N MET A 117 49.99 -1.25 -66.17
CA MET A 117 50.60 -0.22 -67.02
C MET A 117 50.45 -0.51 -68.52
N VAL A 118 50.35 -1.78 -68.90
CA VAL A 118 50.19 -2.23 -70.30
C VAL A 118 48.72 -2.17 -70.72
N HIS A 119 47.81 -2.37 -69.77
CA HIS A 119 46.36 -2.45 -69.98
C HIS A 119 45.65 -1.48 -69.03
N PRO A 120 45.60 -0.17 -69.34
CA PRO A 120 45.19 0.87 -68.39
C PRO A 120 43.74 0.78 -67.90
N TRP A 121 42.89 -0.05 -68.52
CA TRP A 121 41.52 -0.33 -68.04
C TRP A 121 41.49 -1.29 -66.85
N MET A 122 42.57 -2.05 -66.61
CA MET A 122 42.65 -2.95 -65.45
C MET A 122 43.02 -2.16 -64.21
N ALA A 123 42.05 -1.95 -63.32
CA ALA A 123 42.23 -1.35 -62.01
C ALA A 123 41.85 -2.33 -60.91
N GLY A 124 42.57 -2.28 -59.79
CA GLY A 124 42.30 -3.04 -58.58
C GLY A 124 42.60 -2.22 -57.33
N SER A 125 42.14 -2.69 -56.17
CA SER A 125 42.43 -2.07 -54.87
C SER A 125 42.71 -3.11 -53.80
N VAL A 126 43.66 -2.80 -52.90
CA VAL A 126 43.95 -3.55 -51.68
C VAL A 126 43.47 -2.73 -50.49
N VAL A 127 42.59 -3.30 -49.66
CA VAL A 127 42.13 -2.71 -48.41
C VAL A 127 42.88 -3.38 -47.26
N VAL A 128 43.57 -2.57 -46.46
CA VAL A 128 44.36 -3.02 -45.32
C VAL A 128 43.70 -2.52 -44.04
N GLU A 129 43.20 -3.45 -43.23
CA GLU A 129 42.47 -3.16 -42.00
C GLU A 129 43.37 -3.22 -40.77
N ASP A 130 43.16 -2.31 -39.82
CA ASP A 130 43.80 -2.35 -38.49
C ASP A 130 42.87 -3.08 -37.51
N GLU A 131 42.92 -4.41 -37.56
CA GLU A 131 42.08 -5.27 -36.73
C GLU A 131 42.38 -5.06 -35.23
N ALA A 132 43.64 -4.79 -34.87
CA ALA A 132 44.03 -4.54 -33.48
C ALA A 132 43.48 -3.21 -32.95
N ALA A 133 43.48 -2.14 -33.77
CA ALA A 133 42.84 -0.88 -33.39
C ALA A 133 41.32 -1.03 -33.30
N ALA A 134 40.69 -1.74 -34.24
CA ALA A 134 39.25 -1.98 -34.23
C ALA A 134 38.81 -2.80 -33.00
N GLU A 135 39.56 -3.84 -32.63
CA GLU A 135 39.32 -4.62 -31.43
C GLU A 135 39.56 -3.81 -30.14
N ALA A 136 40.59 -2.96 -30.12
CA ALA A 136 40.87 -2.10 -28.98
C ALA A 136 39.79 -1.03 -28.76
N GLU A 137 39.26 -0.45 -29.85
CA GLU A 137 38.14 0.49 -29.80
C GLU A 137 36.86 -0.20 -29.33
N ALA A 138 36.54 -1.38 -29.88
CA ALA A 138 35.41 -2.19 -29.43
C ALA A 138 35.53 -2.61 -27.95
N ALA A 139 36.73 -2.94 -27.49
CA ALA A 139 36.99 -3.26 -26.09
C ALA A 139 36.86 -2.04 -25.18
N ALA A 140 37.29 -0.85 -25.63
CA ALA A 140 37.13 0.39 -24.89
C ALA A 140 35.66 0.81 -24.76
N ASP A 141 34.89 0.69 -25.85
CA ASP A 141 33.44 0.95 -25.84
C ASP A 141 32.71 -0.03 -24.92
N ALA A 142 33.03 -1.32 -24.99
CA ALA A 142 32.46 -2.33 -24.10
C ALA A 142 32.81 -2.08 -22.63
N ALA A 143 34.03 -1.60 -22.34
CA ALA A 143 34.44 -1.23 -20.99
C ALA A 143 33.68 0.01 -20.48
N ALA A 144 33.48 1.02 -21.33
CA ALA A 144 32.71 2.22 -20.99
C ALA A 144 31.22 1.91 -20.75
N GLU A 145 30.62 1.03 -21.57
CA GLU A 145 29.25 0.55 -21.34
C GLU A 145 29.12 -0.24 -20.02
N ALA A 146 30.10 -1.07 -19.69
CA ALA A 146 30.12 -1.81 -18.43
C ALA A 146 30.26 -0.89 -17.20
N GLU A 147 31.09 0.15 -17.28
CA GLU A 147 31.25 1.16 -16.22
C GLU A 147 29.94 1.95 -16.02
N ALA A 148 29.32 2.42 -17.11
CA ALA A 148 28.04 3.12 -17.05
C ALA A 148 26.90 2.25 -16.47
N ALA A 149 26.88 0.96 -16.78
CA ALA A 149 25.91 0.02 -16.21
C ALA A 149 26.14 -0.21 -14.71
N ALA A 150 27.40 -0.24 -14.25
CA ALA A 150 27.73 -0.37 -12.84
C ALA A 150 27.31 0.88 -12.04
N ASP A 151 27.56 2.08 -12.57
CA ASP A 151 27.14 3.34 -11.95
C ASP A 151 25.62 3.43 -11.82
N ALA A 152 24.87 3.08 -12.87
CA ALA A 152 23.41 3.07 -12.85
C ALA A 152 22.86 2.06 -11.83
N ALA A 153 23.50 0.90 -11.67
CA ALA A 153 23.11 -0.08 -10.66
C ALA A 153 23.35 0.45 -9.22
N ALA A 154 24.47 1.13 -8.98
CA ALA A 154 24.78 1.74 -7.70
C ALA A 154 23.80 2.87 -7.34
N GLU A 155 23.41 3.71 -8.31
CA GLU A 155 22.43 4.77 -8.11
C GLU A 155 21.03 4.19 -7.77
N ALA A 156 20.63 3.11 -8.46
CA ALA A 156 19.37 2.42 -8.17
C ALA A 156 19.35 1.79 -6.76
N GLU A 157 20.47 1.20 -6.32
CA GLU A 157 20.60 0.65 -4.97
C GLU A 157 20.51 1.76 -3.90
N ALA A 158 21.19 2.89 -4.12
CA ALA A 158 21.13 4.04 -3.22
C ALA A 158 19.72 4.63 -3.12
N ALA A 159 19.00 4.74 -4.24
CA ALA A 159 17.62 5.21 -4.28
C ALA A 159 16.67 4.26 -3.51
N ALA A 160 16.83 2.95 -3.68
CA ALA A 160 16.05 1.95 -2.95
C ALA A 160 16.30 2.00 -1.43
N ALA A 161 17.56 2.21 -1.01
CA ALA A 161 17.90 2.37 0.40
C ALA A 161 17.29 3.65 1.01
N ALA A 162 17.26 4.74 0.25
CA ALA A 162 16.63 6.00 0.67
C ALA A 162 15.11 5.86 0.83
N ASP A 163 14.44 5.21 -0.12
CA ASP A 163 13.00 4.96 -0.07
C ASP A 163 12.62 4.06 1.13
N ALA A 164 13.40 3.01 1.38
CA ALA A 164 13.22 2.15 2.55
C ALA A 164 13.38 2.91 3.88
N THR A 165 14.34 3.85 3.95
CA THR A 165 14.54 4.69 5.13
C THR A 165 13.37 5.64 5.33
N ALA A 166 12.90 6.31 4.26
CA ALA A 166 11.75 7.20 4.32
C ALA A 166 10.46 6.47 4.75
N ALA A 167 10.25 5.25 4.26
CA ALA A 167 9.12 4.42 4.68
C ALA A 167 9.21 4.02 6.16
N ALA A 168 10.40 3.71 6.68
CA ALA A 168 10.61 3.40 8.09
C ALA A 168 10.36 4.63 8.99
N ASP A 169 10.84 5.80 8.58
CA ASP A 169 10.64 7.06 9.31
C ASP A 169 9.16 7.46 9.34
N ALA A 170 8.44 7.29 8.22
CA ALA A 170 7.01 7.55 8.15
C ALA A 170 6.22 6.62 9.09
N ALA A 171 6.54 5.33 9.10
CA ALA A 171 5.90 4.36 10.00
C ALA A 171 6.19 4.66 11.48
N ALA A 172 7.40 5.11 11.80
CA ALA A 172 7.76 5.52 13.16
C ALA A 172 7.01 6.79 13.60
N ALA A 173 6.84 7.76 12.70
CA ALA A 173 6.09 8.98 12.97
C ALA A 173 4.59 8.70 13.21
N GLU A 174 3.99 7.81 12.41
CA GLU A 174 2.59 7.39 12.59
C GLU A 174 2.39 6.69 13.94
N ALA A 175 3.28 5.75 14.30
CA ALA A 175 3.22 5.07 15.60
C ALA A 175 3.40 6.03 16.79
N ALA A 176 4.27 7.05 16.65
CA ALA A 176 4.45 8.06 17.69
C ALA A 176 3.21 8.96 17.86
N ALA A 177 2.55 9.31 16.75
CA ALA A 177 1.31 10.09 16.78
C ALA A 177 0.16 9.30 17.43
N GLU A 178 0.02 8.01 17.12
CA GLU A 178 -0.97 7.14 17.75
C GLU A 178 -0.73 7.02 19.26
N ALA A 179 0.52 6.79 19.70
CA ALA A 179 0.86 6.72 21.11
C ALA A 179 0.61 8.04 21.87
N ALA A 180 0.85 9.19 21.22
CA ALA A 180 0.55 10.50 21.81
C ALA A 180 -0.95 10.71 21.98
N ALA A 181 -1.76 10.33 20.98
CA ALA A 181 -3.22 10.42 21.05
C ALA A 181 -3.80 9.51 22.14
N GLU A 182 -3.27 8.29 22.29
CA GLU A 182 -3.68 7.37 23.37
C GLU A 182 -3.35 7.95 24.76
N ALA A 183 -2.18 8.59 24.91
CA ALA A 183 -1.78 9.21 26.17
C ALA A 183 -2.67 10.42 26.53
N GLU A 184 -3.01 11.26 25.55
CA GLU A 184 -3.91 12.40 25.75
C GLU A 184 -5.33 11.93 26.09
N ALA A 185 -5.84 10.91 25.41
CA ALA A 185 -7.13 10.30 25.73
C ALA A 185 -7.16 9.72 27.14
N ALA A 186 -6.10 9.02 27.56
CA ALA A 186 -5.98 8.49 28.92
C ALA A 186 -5.96 9.59 29.99
N ALA A 187 -5.27 10.71 29.73
CA ALA A 187 -5.25 11.85 30.63
C ALA A 187 -6.63 12.53 30.73
N ALA A 188 -7.35 12.65 29.62
CA ALA A 188 -8.70 13.21 29.59
C ALA A 188 -9.71 12.35 30.39
N ILE A 189 -9.63 11.02 30.27
CA ILE A 189 -10.46 10.08 31.04
C ILE A 189 -10.19 10.24 32.54
N ALA A 190 -8.91 10.27 32.94
CA ALA A 190 -8.55 10.43 34.35
C ALA A 190 -9.05 11.76 34.96
N ALA A 191 -9.06 12.84 34.18
CA ALA A 191 -9.61 14.12 34.61
C ALA A 191 -11.14 14.08 34.81
N LEU A 192 -11.86 13.42 33.91
CA LEU A 192 -13.31 13.21 34.01
C LEU A 192 -13.68 12.35 35.24
N GLU A 193 -12.94 11.26 35.47
CA GLU A 193 -13.14 10.40 36.65
C GLU A 193 -12.92 11.17 37.96
N ALA A 194 -11.90 12.03 38.02
CA ALA A 194 -11.65 12.89 39.18
C ALA A 194 -12.77 13.92 39.41
N GLN A 195 -13.33 14.50 38.35
CA GLN A 195 -14.44 15.45 38.46
C GLN A 195 -15.71 14.76 38.97
N GLN A 196 -16.03 13.56 38.45
CA GLN A 196 -17.18 12.77 38.90
C GLN A 196 -17.05 12.35 40.37
N ALA A 197 -15.83 11.99 40.82
CA ALA A 197 -15.59 11.67 42.23
C ALA A 197 -15.86 12.87 43.15
N ALA A 198 -15.44 14.07 42.75
CA ALA A 198 -15.70 15.30 43.50
C ALA A 198 -17.20 15.66 43.54
N GLU A 199 -17.91 15.50 42.42
CA GLU A 199 -19.37 15.71 42.36
C GLU A 199 -20.15 14.68 43.18
N ALA A 200 -19.69 13.42 43.23
CA ALA A 200 -20.27 12.38 44.07
C ALA A 200 -20.09 12.67 45.56
N GLU A 201 -18.92 13.16 45.99
CA GLU A 201 -18.72 13.62 47.37
C GLU A 201 -19.61 14.83 47.70
N ALA A 202 -19.75 15.80 46.78
CA ALA A 202 -20.66 16.93 46.96
C ALA A 202 -22.13 16.49 47.05
N ALA A 203 -22.56 15.53 46.23
CA ALA A 203 -23.89 14.94 46.30
C ALA A 203 -24.12 14.17 47.61
N ALA A 204 -23.14 13.41 48.08
CA ALA A 204 -23.23 12.70 49.36
C ALA A 204 -23.38 13.64 50.57
N VAL A 205 -22.74 14.82 50.53
CA VAL A 205 -22.89 15.86 51.57
C VAL A 205 -24.30 16.47 51.56
N VAL A 206 -24.95 16.62 50.39
CA VAL A 206 -26.33 17.12 50.29
C VAL A 206 -27.35 16.11 50.83
N VAL A 207 -27.10 14.81 50.70
CA VAL A 207 -28.02 13.75 51.14
C VAL A 207 -28.03 13.54 52.67
N MET A 208 -27.00 13.96 53.42
CA MET A 208 -26.96 13.80 54.88
C MET A 208 -27.68 14.91 55.68
N ALA A 209 -28.33 15.88 55.03
CA ALA A 209 -28.90 17.06 55.70
C ALA A 209 -30.40 17.33 55.45
N ALA A 210 -31.20 16.31 55.08
CA ALA A 210 -32.65 16.49 54.90
C ALA A 210 -33.47 15.49 55.77
N PRO A 211 -34.43 15.97 56.59
CA PRO A 211 -35.36 15.10 57.29
C PRO A 211 -36.31 14.45 56.27
N ARG A 212 -36.45 13.11 56.33
CA ARG A 212 -37.39 12.36 55.48
C ARG A 212 -38.83 12.58 55.94
N ASP A 213 -39.71 12.69 54.95
CA ASP A 213 -41.20 12.71 54.95
C ASP A 213 -41.87 14.11 54.86
N PRO A 214 -42.90 14.29 53.98
CA PRO A 214 -44.24 13.83 54.36
C PRO A 214 -45.04 13.19 53.21
N ALA A 215 -45.53 11.98 53.44
CA ALA A 215 -46.70 11.44 52.78
C ALA A 215 -47.83 12.48 52.77
N ILE A 216 -48.40 12.77 51.60
CA ILE A 216 -49.39 13.85 51.42
C ILE A 216 -50.79 13.23 51.44
N ASP A 217 -51.67 13.74 52.29
CA ASP A 217 -53.10 13.37 52.28
C ASP A 217 -53.85 14.16 51.20
N LEU A 218 -54.47 13.41 50.28
CA LEU A 218 -55.15 13.87 49.08
C LEU A 218 -56.66 13.66 49.14
N VAL A 219 -57.22 13.26 50.29
CA VAL A 219 -58.66 12.98 50.42
C VAL A 219 -59.55 14.16 50.03
N ASN A 220 -59.09 15.40 50.21
CA ASN A 220 -59.83 16.61 49.78
C ASN A 220 -59.35 17.17 48.43
N THR A 221 -58.38 16.52 47.80
CA THR A 221 -57.68 17.01 46.60
C THR A 221 -58.05 16.20 45.35
N LEU A 222 -58.27 14.89 45.49
CA LEU A 222 -58.68 14.03 44.38
C LEU A 222 -60.20 13.90 44.32
N ASN A 223 -60.73 13.84 43.10
CA ASN A 223 -62.15 13.59 42.87
C ASN A 223 -62.40 12.08 42.91
N TYR A 224 -63.20 11.63 43.88
CA TYR A 224 -63.62 10.24 43.99
C TYR A 224 -65.10 10.12 44.36
N SER A 225 -65.68 8.96 44.08
CA SER A 225 -67.01 8.54 44.47
C SER A 225 -66.94 7.10 44.95
N VAL A 226 -67.55 6.80 46.08
CA VAL A 226 -67.58 5.45 46.67
C VAL A 226 -69.02 5.00 46.91
N SER A 227 -69.33 3.76 46.55
CA SER A 227 -70.56 3.04 46.88
C SER A 227 -70.22 1.91 47.85
N GLY A 228 -71.09 1.56 48.81
CA GLY A 228 -70.86 0.44 49.74
C GLY A 228 -69.92 0.72 50.92
N GLY A 229 -69.37 1.93 51.04
CA GLY A 229 -68.49 2.30 52.15
C GLY A 229 -68.16 3.79 52.20
N SER A 230 -67.17 4.17 53.00
CA SER A 230 -66.62 5.53 53.06
C SER A 230 -65.09 5.52 52.99
N VAL A 231 -64.49 6.56 52.41
CA VAL A 231 -63.03 6.73 52.34
C VAL A 231 -62.57 7.59 53.51
N SER A 232 -61.62 7.08 54.29
CA SER A 232 -61.08 7.76 55.48
C SER A 232 -59.88 8.66 55.16
N SER A 233 -58.97 8.21 54.29
CA SER A 233 -57.80 8.98 53.88
C SER A 233 -57.28 8.48 52.54
N ILE A 234 -56.65 9.37 51.76
CA ILE A 234 -55.97 9.00 50.52
C ILE A 234 -54.54 9.51 50.64
N ILE A 235 -53.60 8.65 51.00
CA ILE A 235 -52.22 9.05 51.25
C ILE A 235 -51.38 8.69 50.04
N THR A 236 -50.68 9.66 49.45
CA THR A 236 -49.66 9.38 48.44
C THR A 236 -48.27 9.37 49.05
N ASN A 237 -47.44 8.42 48.62
CA ASN A 237 -46.02 8.37 48.92
C ASN A 237 -45.24 8.55 47.62
N SER A 238 -44.52 9.68 47.50
CA SER A 238 -43.69 9.97 46.34
C SER A 238 -42.48 9.05 46.22
N ASP A 239 -41.98 8.50 47.33
CA ASP A 239 -40.81 7.63 47.34
C ASP A 239 -41.12 6.27 46.71
N ASP A 240 -42.32 5.75 46.98
CA ASP A 240 -42.75 4.42 46.54
C ASP A 240 -43.76 4.46 45.37
N ALA A 241 -44.15 5.65 44.93
CA ALA A 241 -45.14 5.87 43.86
C ALA A 241 -46.49 5.18 44.10
N THR A 242 -46.86 5.09 45.36
CA THR A 242 -48.09 4.46 45.81
C THR A 242 -49.09 5.51 46.28
N LEU A 243 -50.36 5.19 46.07
CA LEU A 243 -51.49 5.92 46.62
C LEU A 243 -52.36 4.93 47.39
N VAL A 244 -52.41 5.11 48.70
CA VAL A 244 -53.12 4.24 49.63
C VAL A 244 -54.42 4.91 50.04
N VAL A 245 -55.53 4.30 49.63
CA VAL A 245 -56.89 4.67 50.03
C VAL A 245 -57.27 3.80 51.22
N ALA A 246 -57.49 4.42 52.38
CA ALA A 246 -58.10 3.75 53.52
C ALA A 246 -59.62 3.80 53.37
N LEU A 247 -60.28 2.63 53.39
CA LEU A 247 -61.73 2.50 53.25
C LEU A 247 -62.34 1.85 54.49
N ASP A 248 -63.58 2.21 54.76
CA ASP A 248 -64.48 1.50 55.66
C ASP A 248 -65.64 0.95 54.83
N ALA A 249 -65.46 -0.29 54.32
CA ALA A 249 -66.42 -0.98 53.46
C ALA A 249 -67.46 -1.74 54.30
N SER A 250 -68.65 -1.15 54.45
CA SER A 250 -69.77 -1.76 55.19
C SER A 250 -70.54 -2.80 54.37
N ASP A 251 -70.56 -2.65 53.05
CA ASP A 251 -71.19 -3.54 52.06
C ASP A 251 -70.30 -3.64 50.80
N ASP A 252 -70.58 -4.59 49.91
CA ASP A 252 -69.91 -4.66 48.61
C ASP A 252 -70.19 -3.41 47.79
N GLY A 253 -69.18 -2.93 47.07
CA GLY A 253 -69.25 -1.62 46.44
C GLY A 253 -68.16 -1.35 45.41
N GLU A 254 -68.12 -0.10 44.95
CA GLU A 254 -67.16 0.35 43.95
C GLU A 254 -66.58 1.71 44.34
N LEU A 255 -65.25 1.84 44.22
CA LEU A 255 -64.52 3.09 44.32
C LEU A 255 -64.21 3.59 42.91
N SER A 256 -64.78 4.73 42.54
CA SER A 256 -64.38 5.46 41.33
C SER A 256 -63.50 6.64 41.73
N ILE A 257 -62.23 6.64 41.31
CA ILE A 257 -61.25 7.67 41.64
C ILE A 257 -60.61 8.22 40.37
N THR A 258 -60.53 9.54 40.24
CA THR A 258 -59.82 10.20 39.14
C THR A 258 -58.43 10.58 39.60
N LEU A 259 -57.42 9.86 39.09
CA LEU A 259 -56.01 10.09 39.40
C LEU A 259 -55.47 11.33 38.69
N ASN A 260 -54.53 12.00 39.33
CA ASN A 260 -53.86 13.17 38.78
C ASN A 260 -52.35 12.89 38.66
N SER A 261 -51.80 13.11 37.47
CA SER A 261 -50.39 12.89 37.16
C SER A 261 -49.41 13.74 37.99
N ASN A 262 -49.89 14.77 38.69
CA ASN A 262 -49.07 15.52 39.64
C ASN A 262 -48.76 14.73 40.92
N TYR A 263 -49.54 13.69 41.24
CA TYR A 263 -49.41 12.92 42.49
C TYR A 263 -49.09 11.45 42.23
N ILE A 264 -49.66 10.84 41.19
CA ILE A 264 -49.37 9.47 40.80
C ILE A 264 -49.44 9.34 39.28
N THR A 265 -48.43 8.72 38.69
CA THR A 265 -48.33 8.48 37.25
C THR A 265 -48.56 7.02 36.92
N ALA A 266 -49.18 6.77 35.78
CA ALA A 266 -49.33 5.41 35.25
C ALA A 266 -47.97 4.84 34.82
N PHE A 267 -47.86 3.52 34.69
CA PHE A 267 -46.73 2.86 34.04
C PHE A 267 -46.55 3.30 32.57
N ASP A 268 -45.43 2.93 31.95
CA ASP A 268 -45.10 3.29 30.56
C ASP A 268 -46.17 2.84 29.55
N ASP A 269 -46.94 1.81 29.89
CA ASP A 269 -48.06 1.29 29.11
C ASP A 269 -49.40 1.98 29.43
N GLY A 270 -49.39 2.99 30.30
CA GLY A 270 -50.56 3.72 30.76
C GLY A 270 -51.39 3.00 31.83
N SER A 271 -50.96 1.85 32.33
CA SER A 271 -51.68 1.08 33.34
C SER A 271 -51.35 1.51 34.77
N TYR A 272 -52.21 1.10 35.72
CA TYR A 272 -51.94 1.12 37.15
C TYR A 272 -52.04 -0.30 37.70
N PHE A 273 -51.45 -0.55 38.86
CA PHE A 273 -51.61 -1.81 39.56
C PHE A 273 -52.42 -1.56 40.84
N VAL A 274 -53.47 -2.34 41.08
CA VAL A 274 -54.42 -2.10 42.18
C VAL A 274 -54.52 -3.32 43.08
N LEU A 275 -54.33 -3.09 44.37
CA LEU A 275 -54.40 -4.08 45.43
C LEU A 275 -55.54 -3.72 46.39
N ALA A 276 -56.38 -4.67 46.78
CA ALA A 276 -57.28 -4.54 47.93
C ALA A 276 -56.78 -5.44 49.05
N ASN A 277 -56.56 -4.89 50.25
CA ASN A 277 -56.00 -5.62 51.40
C ASN A 277 -54.74 -6.45 51.07
N ASN A 278 -53.87 -5.92 50.20
CA ASN A 278 -52.66 -6.58 49.69
C ASN A 278 -52.87 -7.77 48.73
N GLU A 279 -54.09 -7.96 48.20
CA GLU A 279 -54.40 -8.91 47.12
C GLU A 279 -54.73 -8.17 45.81
N GLU A 280 -54.26 -8.68 44.68
CA GLU A 280 -54.50 -8.07 43.36
C GLU A 280 -55.97 -8.26 42.95
N ILE A 281 -56.59 -7.17 42.52
CA ILE A 281 -57.99 -7.18 42.09
C ILE A 281 -58.14 -6.65 40.67
N TRP A 282 -59.20 -7.10 40.01
CA TRP A 282 -59.60 -6.55 38.73
C TRP A 282 -60.20 -5.16 38.91
N PHE A 283 -59.89 -4.25 38.00
CA PHE A 283 -60.46 -2.90 37.96
C PHE A 283 -60.71 -2.50 36.50
N SER A 284 -61.55 -1.50 36.30
CA SER A 284 -61.77 -0.87 35.00
C SER A 284 -61.08 0.48 34.95
N GLN A 285 -60.41 0.80 33.84
CA GLN A 285 -59.70 2.06 33.66
C GLN A 285 -60.20 2.78 32.40
N ASP A 286 -60.58 4.04 32.57
CA ASP A 286 -60.90 4.97 31.48
C ASP A 286 -60.00 6.21 31.60
N GLY A 287 -58.89 6.22 30.86
CA GLY A 287 -57.84 7.24 30.96
C GLY A 287 -57.23 7.28 32.37
N ASN A 288 -57.46 8.38 33.09
CA ASN A 288 -56.98 8.60 34.45
C ASN A 288 -58.02 8.25 35.53
N GLN A 289 -59.21 7.77 35.15
CA GLN A 289 -60.23 7.33 36.10
C GLN A 289 -60.17 5.81 36.28
N LEU A 290 -60.05 5.38 37.54
CA LEU A 290 -60.10 3.98 37.94
C LEU A 290 -61.44 3.69 38.62
N THR A 291 -62.08 2.60 38.22
CA THR A 291 -63.27 2.04 38.86
C THR A 291 -62.89 0.68 39.44
N ILE A 292 -62.87 0.63 40.76
CA ILE A 292 -62.30 -0.46 41.54
C ILE A 292 -63.41 -1.08 42.39
N PRO A 293 -63.87 -2.30 42.09
CA PRO A 293 -64.82 -3.03 42.92
C PRO A 293 -64.14 -3.53 44.20
N PHE A 294 -64.87 -3.52 45.31
CA PHE A 294 -64.41 -4.07 46.58
C PHE A 294 -65.52 -4.82 47.31
N GLU A 295 -65.13 -5.80 48.12
CA GLU A 295 -66.05 -6.57 48.96
C GLU A 295 -66.16 -5.93 50.36
N ALA A 296 -67.26 -6.22 51.07
CA ALA A 296 -67.47 -5.80 52.45
C ALA A 296 -66.29 -6.24 53.34
N GLY A 297 -65.77 -5.32 54.17
CA GLY A 297 -64.57 -5.56 54.99
C GLY A 297 -63.25 -5.22 54.30
N THR A 298 -63.26 -4.62 53.11
CA THR A 298 -62.05 -4.01 52.51
C THR A 298 -61.62 -2.78 53.30
N GLU A 299 -60.43 -2.82 53.91
CA GLU A 299 -59.90 -1.73 54.75
C GLU A 299 -58.94 -0.82 53.97
N LYS A 300 -58.31 -1.35 52.92
CA LYS A 300 -57.27 -0.66 52.16
C LYS A 300 -57.34 -0.99 50.68
N ILE A 301 -57.34 0.03 49.84
CA ILE A 301 -57.04 -0.08 48.41
C ILE A 301 -55.72 0.65 48.13
N GLU A 302 -54.75 -0.05 47.57
CA GLU A 302 -53.42 0.46 47.26
C GLU A 302 -53.24 0.48 45.75
N ILE A 303 -53.05 1.68 45.21
CA ILE A 303 -52.83 1.94 43.79
C ILE A 303 -51.36 2.22 43.61
N VAL A 304 -50.69 1.36 42.85
CA VAL A 304 -49.27 1.46 42.52
C VAL A 304 -49.16 1.99 41.10
N GLY A 305 -48.49 3.13 40.96
CA GLY A 305 -48.16 3.72 39.68
C GLY A 305 -46.72 3.43 39.28
N SER A 306 -46.25 4.11 38.24
CA SER A 306 -44.83 4.29 38.04
C SER A 306 -44.31 5.33 39.02
N SER A 307 -43.17 5.05 39.63
CA SER A 307 -42.34 6.11 40.18
C SER A 307 -41.91 6.99 39.01
N VAL A 308 -42.32 8.25 39.04
CA VAL A 308 -41.51 9.28 38.41
C VAL A 308 -40.22 9.30 39.22
N VAL A 309 -39.23 8.55 38.76
CA VAL A 309 -37.86 8.98 38.97
C VAL A 309 -37.87 10.44 38.49
N PRO A 310 -37.62 11.45 39.34
CA PRO A 310 -37.44 12.81 38.84
C PRO A 310 -36.40 12.67 37.75
N GLU A 311 -36.85 12.91 36.53
CA GLU A 311 -36.18 12.63 35.27
C GLU A 311 -34.68 12.82 35.45
N PHE A 312 -33.96 11.71 35.64
CA PHE A 312 -32.53 11.68 35.39
C PHE A 312 -32.32 11.75 33.86
N GLY A 313 -33.14 12.50 33.11
CA GLY A 313 -33.08 12.64 31.67
C GLY A 313 -31.71 13.13 31.20
N THR A 314 -30.99 13.84 32.07
CA THR A 314 -29.56 14.11 31.91
C THR A 314 -28.69 13.14 32.71
N ILE A 315 -28.96 12.95 34.01
CA ILE A 315 -28.03 12.24 34.89
C ILE A 315 -27.97 10.73 34.61
N ALA A 316 -29.07 10.06 34.29
CA ALA A 316 -29.10 8.63 33.98
C ALA A 316 -28.56 8.38 32.58
N MET A 317 -28.79 9.30 31.64
CA MET A 317 -28.12 9.27 30.34
C MET A 317 -26.61 9.45 30.49
N VAL A 318 -26.17 10.32 31.39
CA VAL A 318 -24.74 10.52 31.70
C VAL A 318 -24.17 9.28 32.38
N VAL A 319 -24.82 8.72 33.41
CA VAL A 319 -24.35 7.52 34.11
C VAL A 319 -24.33 6.30 33.18
N LEU A 320 -25.35 6.14 32.33
CA LEU A 320 -25.39 5.10 31.31
C LEU A 320 -24.29 5.29 30.26
N ALA A 321 -24.10 6.52 29.75
CA ALA A 321 -23.05 6.82 28.79
C ALA A 321 -21.66 6.57 29.38
N VAL A 322 -21.43 6.99 30.63
CA VAL A 322 -20.17 6.76 31.35
C VAL A 322 -19.95 5.26 31.57
N ALA A 323 -20.95 4.52 32.01
CA ALA A 323 -20.86 3.07 32.19
C ALA A 323 -20.54 2.34 30.87
N ILE A 324 -21.20 2.72 29.77
CA ILE A 324 -20.95 2.14 28.45
C ILE A 324 -19.54 2.47 27.96
N ILE A 325 -19.08 3.72 28.11
CA ILE A 325 -17.72 4.14 27.74
C ILE A 325 -16.68 3.38 28.57
N SER A 326 -16.86 3.26 29.89
CA SER A 326 -15.97 2.50 30.76
C SER A 326 -15.90 1.02 30.35
N ILE A 327 -17.03 0.39 30.01
CA ILE A 327 -17.04 -1.00 29.53
C ILE A 327 -16.30 -1.13 28.20
N ILE A 328 -16.51 -0.20 27.24
CA ILE A 328 -15.82 -0.23 25.94
C ILE A 328 -14.30 -0.09 26.14
N VAL A 329 -13.87 0.86 26.97
CA VAL A 329 -12.45 1.08 27.29
C VAL A 329 -11.84 -0.16 27.96
N ILE A 330 -12.52 -0.74 28.95
CA ILE A 330 -12.04 -1.95 29.65
C ILE A 330 -11.97 -3.14 28.70
N THR A 331 -12.97 -3.32 27.84
CA THR A 331 -13.04 -4.45 26.90
C THR A 331 -11.99 -4.33 25.78
N ALA A 332 -11.73 -3.12 25.31
CA ALA A 332 -10.63 -2.84 24.38
C ALA A 332 -9.27 -3.16 25.01
N LYS A 333 -9.09 -2.83 26.30
CA LYS A 333 -7.84 -3.10 27.04
C LYS A 333 -7.62 -4.57 27.41
N THR A 334 -8.69 -5.36 27.57
CA THR A 334 -8.58 -6.78 27.97
C THR A 334 -8.50 -7.76 26.79
N LYS A 335 -9.02 -7.41 25.60
CA LYS A 335 -8.90 -8.26 24.41
C LYS A 335 -7.46 -8.47 23.92
N THR A 336 -6.51 -7.61 24.29
CA THR A 336 -5.10 -7.74 23.93
C THR A 336 -4.29 -8.68 24.84
N GLN A 337 -4.86 -9.22 25.93
CA GLN A 337 -4.15 -10.12 26.86
C GLN A 337 -4.59 -11.60 26.83
N LEU A 338 -5.66 -11.97 26.12
CA LEU A 338 -6.23 -13.33 26.14
C LEU A 338 -5.83 -14.20 24.93
N ILE A 339 -4.64 -14.01 24.36
CA ILE A 339 -4.02 -15.01 23.47
C ILE A 339 -2.96 -15.76 24.27
N PRO A 340 -3.23 -16.97 24.79
CA PRO A 340 -2.20 -17.78 25.41
C PRO A 340 -1.21 -18.19 24.31
N LYS A 341 0.07 -17.91 24.54
CA LYS A 341 1.15 -18.42 23.69
C LYS A 341 1.22 -19.93 23.87
N LEU A 342 0.82 -20.67 22.83
CA LEU A 342 1.18 -22.06 22.57
C LEU A 342 1.80 -22.12 21.17
#